data_AF-A0A4D4L800-F1
#
_entry.id   AF-A0A4D4L800-F1
#
_cell.length_a   1.000
_cell.length_b   1.000
_cell.length_c   1.000
_cell.angle_alpha   90.00
_cell.angle_beta   90.00
_cell.angle_gamma   90.00
#
_symmetry.space_group_name_H-M   'P 1'
#
loop_
_entity.id
_entity.type
_entity.pdbx_description
1 polymer ?
#
loop_
_entity_poly.entity_id
_entity_poly.type
_entity_poly.pdbx_seq_one_letter_code
_entity_poly.pdbx_strand_id
1 'polypeptide(L)'
;MLLSDAIVDNGLSLMEIPEDLDAAFRRFIPPFGAAGNPVDITGGEPPSTYEATIRLGLEDPRIHALVLGYWHTIVTPPMVFAELTARVVEEFRARGIAKPVVASLAGDTEVEEACAYLFERGVVAYPYTTEKPVAVLGAKYRWARSAGLLT
;
A
#
# COMPACT_ATOMS: atom_id res chain seq x y z
N MET A 1 -10.57 3.27 -8.46
CA MET A 1 -10.63 4.03 -9.71
C MET A 1 -9.45 4.99 -9.82
N LEU A 2 -9.35 6.05 -9.00
CA LEU A 2 -8.23 7.01 -9.13
C LEU A 2 -6.82 6.38 -8.97
N LEU A 3 -6.62 5.51 -7.98
CA LEU A 3 -5.32 4.85 -7.79
C LEU A 3 -4.99 3.83 -8.89
N SER A 4 -5.98 3.09 -9.39
CA SER A 4 -5.80 2.12 -10.47
C SER A 4 -5.45 2.80 -11.79
N ASP A 5 -6.10 3.94 -12.07
CA ASP A 5 -5.86 4.70 -13.29
C ASP A 5 -4.43 5.28 -13.29
N ALA A 6 -4.01 5.87 -12.15
CA ALA A 6 -2.65 6.38 -11.98
C ALA A 6 -1.57 5.30 -12.16
N ILE A 7 -1.87 4.03 -11.84
CA ILE A 7 -0.94 2.90 -12.00
C ILE A 7 -0.70 2.63 -13.49
N VAL A 8 -1.79 2.55 -14.26
CA VAL A 8 -1.72 2.35 -15.72
C VAL A 8 -1.01 3.51 -16.39
N ASP A 9 -1.35 4.76 -16.03
CA ASP A 9 -0.75 5.97 -16.59
C ASP A 9 0.77 6.07 -16.34
N ASN A 10 1.28 5.36 -15.32
CA ASN A 10 2.70 5.34 -14.99
C ASN A 10 3.47 4.13 -15.55
N GLY A 11 2.84 3.32 -16.41
CA GLY A 11 3.47 2.15 -17.04
C GLY A 11 3.72 1.00 -16.07
N LEU A 12 2.90 0.94 -15.01
CA LEU A 12 2.81 -0.17 -14.06
C LEU A 12 1.58 -1.04 -14.41
N SER A 13 1.55 -2.27 -13.92
CA SER A 13 0.42 -3.17 -14.08
C SER A 13 -0.16 -3.57 -12.73
N LEU A 14 -1.48 -3.69 -12.67
CA LEU A 14 -2.17 -4.36 -11.58
C LEU A 14 -2.10 -5.86 -11.82
N MET A 15 -1.57 -6.59 -10.86
CA MET A 15 -1.62 -8.05 -10.88
C MET A 15 -3.08 -8.51 -10.81
N GLU A 16 -3.48 -9.41 -11.70
CA GLU A 16 -4.71 -10.20 -11.54
C GLU A 16 -4.51 -11.14 -10.36
N ILE A 17 -5.35 -11.01 -9.33
CA ILE A 17 -5.18 -11.78 -8.10
C ILE A 17 -5.68 -13.21 -8.34
N PRO A 18 -4.80 -14.23 -8.25
CA PRO A 18 -5.20 -15.62 -8.43
C PRO A 18 -6.05 -16.10 -7.26
N GLU A 19 -6.84 -17.16 -7.48
CA GLU A 19 -7.84 -17.66 -6.53
C GLU A 19 -7.25 -17.98 -5.14
N ASP A 20 -6.02 -18.48 -5.07
CA ASP A 20 -5.37 -18.81 -3.81
C ASP A 20 -5.04 -17.55 -2.98
N LEU A 21 -4.65 -16.47 -3.65
CA LEU A 21 -4.35 -15.19 -3.00
C LEU A 21 -5.63 -14.42 -2.67
N ASP A 22 -6.65 -14.49 -3.53
CA ASP A 22 -8.00 -13.97 -3.23
C ASP A 22 -8.54 -14.65 -1.96
N ALA A 23 -8.47 -15.98 -1.89
CA ALA A 23 -8.85 -16.74 -0.70
C ALA A 23 -8.04 -16.35 0.55
N ALA A 24 -6.73 -16.09 0.40
CA ALA A 24 -5.88 -15.63 1.50
C ALA A 24 -6.30 -14.24 2.01
N PHE A 25 -6.56 -13.28 1.12
CA PHE A 25 -7.05 -11.95 1.50
C PHE A 25 -8.45 -12.00 2.11
N ARG A 26 -9.36 -12.83 1.59
CA ARG A 26 -10.73 -13.01 2.10
C ARG A 26 -10.80 -13.51 3.55
N ARG A 27 -9.72 -14.07 4.10
CA ARG A 27 -9.64 -14.43 5.52
C ARG A 27 -9.63 -13.21 6.44
N PHE A 28 -9.28 -12.04 5.92
CA PHE A 28 -9.20 -10.78 6.67
C PHE A 28 -10.25 -9.76 6.22
N ILE A 29 -10.79 -9.90 5.00
CA ILE A 29 -11.68 -8.91 4.39
C ILE A 29 -13.14 -9.29 4.65
N PRO A 30 -14.00 -8.34 5.06
CA PRO A 30 -15.42 -8.61 5.27
C PRO A 30 -16.11 -9.01 3.96
N PRO A 31 -17.29 -9.68 4.01
CA PRO A 31 -17.98 -10.18 2.81
C PRO A 31 -18.29 -9.13 1.74
N PHE A 32 -18.40 -7.86 2.13
CA PHE A 32 -18.69 -6.73 1.24
C PHE A 32 -17.43 -6.07 0.66
N GLY A 33 -16.24 -6.42 1.13
CA GLY A 33 -14.98 -5.96 0.57
C GLY A 33 -14.60 -6.74 -0.69
N ALA A 34 -13.57 -6.27 -1.38
CA ALA A 34 -13.06 -6.88 -2.60
C ALA A 34 -11.63 -7.37 -2.39
N ALA A 35 -11.37 -8.65 -2.67
CA ALA A 35 -10.03 -9.23 -2.62
C ALA A 35 -9.33 -9.24 -4.00
N GLY A 36 -9.81 -8.41 -4.93
CA GLY A 36 -9.17 -8.16 -6.23
C GLY A 36 -8.03 -7.13 -6.12
N ASN A 37 -7.63 -6.52 -7.24
CA ASN A 37 -6.63 -5.46 -7.25
C ASN A 37 -7.22 -4.17 -7.83
N PRO A 38 -7.59 -3.17 -7.02
CA PRO A 38 -7.23 -3.00 -5.60
C PRO A 38 -7.96 -3.94 -4.61
N VAL A 39 -7.27 -4.24 -3.50
CA VAL A 39 -7.85 -4.92 -2.33
C VAL A 39 -8.60 -3.87 -1.50
N ASP A 40 -9.91 -4.02 -1.36
CA ASP A 40 -10.79 -3.16 -0.57
C ASP A 40 -11.16 -3.85 0.74
N ILE A 41 -10.55 -3.39 1.82
CA ILE A 41 -10.82 -3.89 3.18
C ILE A 41 -12.05 -3.22 3.83
N THR A 42 -12.64 -2.19 3.22
CA THR A 42 -13.72 -1.34 3.76
C THR A 42 -13.28 -0.45 4.93
N GLY A 43 -13.86 0.75 5.03
CA GLY A 43 -13.42 1.77 6.02
C GLY A 43 -13.80 1.51 7.48
N GLY A 44 -14.62 0.48 7.75
CA GLY A 44 -15.05 0.11 9.10
C GLY A 44 -14.14 -0.89 9.80
N GLU A 45 -13.12 -1.41 9.11
CA GLU A 45 -12.25 -2.43 9.66
C GLU A 45 -11.23 -1.86 10.66
N PRO A 46 -10.86 -2.64 11.69
CA PRO A 46 -9.86 -2.24 12.67
C PRO A 46 -8.44 -2.15 12.06
N PRO A 47 -7.50 -1.45 12.73
CA PRO A 47 -6.10 -1.38 12.29
C PRO A 47 -5.46 -2.75 12.03
N SER A 48 -5.87 -3.81 12.75
CA SER A 48 -5.37 -5.17 12.55
C SER A 48 -5.63 -5.72 11.15
N THR A 49 -6.70 -5.27 10.47
CA THR A 49 -7.01 -5.69 9.10
C THR A 49 -6.02 -5.07 8.10
N TYR A 50 -5.62 -3.80 8.31
CA TYR A 50 -4.50 -3.19 7.57
C TYR A 50 -3.20 -3.98 7.79
N GLU A 51 -2.86 -4.32 9.04
CA GLU A 51 -1.63 -5.08 9.32
C GLU A 51 -1.64 -6.44 8.63
N ALA A 52 -2.72 -7.21 8.75
CA ALA A 52 -2.80 -8.54 8.15
C ALA A 52 -2.65 -8.50 6.62
N THR A 53 -3.31 -7.55 5.96
CA THR A 53 -3.29 -7.42 4.50
C THR A 53 -1.96 -6.86 3.98
N ILE A 54 -1.34 -5.90 4.67
CA ILE A 54 0.00 -5.40 4.33
C ILE A 54 1.03 -6.53 4.48
N ARG A 55 0.97 -7.30 5.58
CA ARG A 55 1.86 -8.45 5.80
C ARG A 55 1.72 -9.50 4.70
N LEU A 56 0.48 -9.87 4.35
CA LEU A 56 0.22 -10.81 3.26
C LEU A 56 0.80 -10.31 1.93
N GLY A 57 0.59 -9.02 1.62
CA GLY A 57 1.15 -8.40 0.42
C GLY A 57 2.69 -8.35 0.39
N LEU A 58 3.31 -8.11 1.54
CA LEU A 58 4.77 -8.12 1.66
C LEU A 58 5.36 -9.54 1.61
N GLU A 59 4.64 -10.56 2.09
CA GLU A 59 5.11 -11.94 2.12
C GLU A 59 4.99 -12.66 0.77
N ASP A 60 3.95 -12.38 -0.01
CA ASP A 60 3.69 -13.09 -1.27
C ASP A 60 4.73 -12.73 -2.35
N PRO A 61 5.56 -13.66 -2.84
CA PRO A 61 6.63 -13.35 -3.80
C PRO A 61 6.14 -12.85 -5.16
N ARG A 62 4.85 -13.04 -5.49
CA ARG A 62 4.24 -12.56 -6.74
C ARG A 62 3.97 -11.05 -6.72
N ILE A 63 3.88 -10.45 -5.53
CA ILE A 63 3.62 -9.01 -5.35
C ILE A 63 4.96 -8.26 -5.32
N HIS A 64 5.16 -7.35 -6.27
CA HIS A 64 6.43 -6.62 -6.38
C HIS A 64 6.48 -5.31 -5.58
N ALA A 65 5.34 -4.66 -5.38
CA ALA A 65 5.22 -3.39 -4.66
C ALA A 65 3.81 -3.24 -4.09
N LEU A 66 3.66 -2.39 -3.07
CA LEU A 66 2.37 -2.03 -2.48
C LEU A 66 2.08 -0.54 -2.66
N VAL A 67 0.84 -0.24 -3.07
CA VAL A 67 0.27 1.10 -3.08
C VAL A 67 -0.87 1.10 -2.07
N LEU A 68 -0.71 1.83 -0.98
CA LEU A 68 -1.68 1.87 0.11
C LEU A 68 -2.58 3.10 -0.03
N GLY A 69 -3.88 2.88 -0.12
CA GLY A 69 -4.88 3.93 0.03
C GLY A 69 -5.41 3.95 1.46
N TYR A 70 -5.36 5.10 2.11
CA TYR A 70 -5.92 5.30 3.45
C TYR A 70 -6.85 6.51 3.45
N TRP A 71 -8.00 6.33 4.08
CA TRP A 71 -8.97 7.39 4.31
C TRP A 71 -9.22 7.49 5.81
N HIS A 72 -9.13 8.69 6.37
CA HIS A 72 -9.32 8.92 7.79
C HIS A 72 -10.74 8.53 8.20
N THR A 73 -10.85 7.54 9.10
CA THR A 73 -12.08 7.13 9.75
C THR A 73 -11.92 7.14 11.26
N ILE A 74 -13.04 7.15 12.00
CA ILE A 74 -13.03 7.08 13.47
C ILE A 74 -12.43 5.77 14.00
N VAL A 75 -12.45 4.70 13.21
CA VAL A 75 -12.00 3.37 13.62
C VAL A 75 -10.48 3.26 13.58
N THR A 76 -9.85 3.88 12.59
CA THR A 76 -8.40 3.82 12.38
C THR A 76 -7.86 5.24 12.27
N PRO A 77 -7.32 5.83 13.36
CA PRO A 77 -6.69 7.14 13.31
C PRO A 77 -5.45 7.17 12.40
N PRO A 78 -5.07 8.32 11.79
CA PRO A 78 -4.00 8.38 10.81
C PRO A 78 -2.65 7.93 11.35
N MET A 79 -2.30 8.35 12.58
CA MET A 79 -1.03 7.96 13.20
C MET A 79 -0.98 6.47 13.53
N VAL A 80 -2.11 5.87 13.92
CA VAL A 80 -2.20 4.42 14.16
C VAL A 80 -1.91 3.64 12.88
N PHE A 81 -2.48 4.07 11.74
CA PHE A 81 -2.16 3.50 10.43
C PHE A 81 -0.68 3.67 10.07
N ALA A 82 -0.11 4.85 10.32
CA ALA A 82 1.27 5.17 10.00
C ALA A 82 2.29 4.35 10.82
N GLU A 83 2.11 4.29 12.14
CA GLU A 83 2.95 3.50 13.05
C GLU A 83 2.94 2.02 12.71
N LEU A 84 1.73 1.47 12.47
CA LEU A 84 1.52 0.09 12.09
C LEU A 84 2.21 -0.23 10.76
N THR A 85 1.99 0.61 9.73
CA THR A 85 2.57 0.41 8.40
C THR A 85 4.10 0.47 8.46
N ALA A 86 4.67 1.47 9.14
CA ALA A 86 6.11 1.61 9.29
C ALA A 86 6.73 0.41 10.02
N ARG A 87 6.10 -0.05 11.12
CA ARG A 87 6.55 -1.21 11.89
C ARG A 87 6.58 -2.48 11.02
N VAL A 88 5.51 -2.74 10.27
CA VAL A 88 5.41 -3.92 9.41
C VAL A 88 6.45 -3.86 8.29
N VAL A 89 6.60 -2.72 7.62
CA VAL A 89 7.59 -2.55 6.55
C VAL A 89 9.02 -2.75 7.07
N GLU A 90 9.34 -2.20 8.24
CA GLU A 90 10.66 -2.36 8.85
C GLU A 90 10.94 -3.81 9.26
N GLU A 91 9.95 -4.53 9.80
CA GLU A 91 10.08 -5.95 10.13
C GLU A 91 10.41 -6.80 8.89
N PHE A 92 9.72 -6.57 7.77
CA PHE A 92 9.98 -7.29 6.53
C PHE A 92 11.34 -6.91 5.92
N ARG A 93 11.72 -5.63 6.01
CA ARG A 93 13.06 -5.17 5.61
C ARG A 93 14.16 -5.88 6.40
N ALA A 94 14.00 -6.01 7.72
CA ALA A 94 14.92 -6.74 8.58
C ALA A 94 15.02 -8.25 8.24
N ARG A 95 13.96 -8.83 7.67
CA ARG A 95 13.93 -10.20 7.14
C ARG A 95 14.53 -10.35 5.73
N GLY A 96 15.01 -9.26 5.12
CA GLY A 96 15.54 -9.24 3.76
C GLY A 96 14.48 -9.07 2.66
N ILE A 97 13.22 -8.80 3.02
CA ILE A 97 12.12 -8.57 2.09
C ILE A 97 11.90 -7.06 1.95
N ALA A 98 12.47 -6.45 0.91
CA ALA A 98 12.46 -5.00 0.71
C ALA A 98 11.66 -4.60 -0.55
N LYS A 99 10.34 -4.77 -0.50
CA LYS A 99 9.43 -4.32 -1.56
C LYS A 99 9.14 -2.81 -1.43
N PRO A 100 9.05 -2.05 -2.54
CA PRO A 100 8.61 -0.65 -2.47
C PRO A 100 7.18 -0.55 -1.91
N VAL A 101 6.99 0.35 -0.95
CA VAL A 101 5.67 0.70 -0.39
C VAL A 101 5.48 2.20 -0.50
N VAL A 102 4.36 2.62 -1.11
CA VAL A 102 3.95 4.02 -1.20
C VAL A 102 2.52 4.17 -0.67
N ALA A 103 2.17 5.34 -0.13
CA ALA A 103 0.87 5.55 0.49
C ALA A 103 0.22 6.89 0.08
N SER A 104 -1.09 6.86 -0.16
CA SER A 104 -1.97 8.01 -0.33
C SER A 104 -2.86 8.09 0.89
N LEU A 105 -2.74 9.15 1.70
CA LEU A 105 -3.59 9.37 2.87
C LEU A 105 -4.54 10.54 2.58
N ALA A 106 -5.82 10.37 2.87
CA ALA A 106 -6.82 11.43 2.77
C ALA A 106 -7.57 11.57 4.09
N GLY A 107 -7.88 12.81 4.47
CA GLY A 107 -8.46 13.12 5.77
C GLY A 107 -8.37 14.62 6.04
N ASP A 108 -8.32 14.96 7.33
CA ASP A 108 -7.98 16.28 7.84
C ASP A 108 -6.46 16.43 8.03
N THR A 109 -6.03 17.48 8.75
CA THR A 109 -4.62 17.81 8.94
C THR A 109 -3.79 16.73 9.64
N GLU A 110 -4.42 15.79 10.35
CA GLU A 110 -3.71 14.69 11.01
C GLU A 110 -3.04 13.74 10.01
N VAL A 111 -3.52 13.68 8.76
CA VAL A 111 -2.88 12.87 7.72
C VAL A 111 -1.52 13.43 7.27
N GLU A 112 -1.26 14.72 7.50
CA GLU A 112 0.04 15.33 7.17
C GLU A 112 1.14 14.81 8.10
N GLU A 113 0.86 14.75 9.40
CA GLU A 113 1.78 14.22 10.40
C GLU A 113 2.04 12.72 10.19
N ALA A 114 0.97 11.96 9.90
CA ALA A 114 1.07 10.55 9.55
C ALA A 114 1.93 10.31 8.28
N CYS A 115 1.76 11.13 7.26
CA CYS A 115 2.59 11.08 6.05
C CYS A 115 4.05 11.40 6.34
N ALA A 116 4.34 12.44 7.14
CA ALA A 116 5.71 12.78 7.54
C ALA A 116 6.37 11.64 8.32
N TYR A 117 5.64 11.05 9.27
CA TYR A 117 6.09 9.90 10.05
C TYR A 117 6.48 8.70 9.18
N LEU A 118 5.66 8.37 8.17
CA LEU A 118 5.93 7.30 7.20
C LEU A 118 7.16 7.61 6.35
N PHE A 119 7.27 8.86 5.87
CA PHE A 119 8.35 9.29 4.99
C PHE A 119 9.72 9.16 5.67
N GLU A 120 9.83 9.59 6.92
CA GLU A 120 11.05 9.44 7.74
C GLU A 120 11.50 7.98 7.92
N ARG A 121 10.58 7.02 7.77
CA ARG A 121 10.83 5.57 7.94
C ARG A 121 10.94 4.83 6.60
N GLY A 122 11.04 5.57 5.50
CA GLY A 122 11.26 5.04 4.17
C GLY A 122 10.01 4.50 3.48
N VAL A 123 8.81 4.91 3.93
CA VAL A 123 7.55 4.69 3.20
C VAL A 123 7.13 6.02 2.59
N VAL A 124 7.15 6.13 1.26
CA VAL A 124 6.81 7.39 0.60
C VAL A 124 5.30 7.61 0.70
N ALA A 125 4.89 8.62 1.47
CA ALA A 125 3.48 8.92 1.72
C ALA A 125 3.16 10.37 1.33
N TYR A 126 1.98 10.60 0.74
CA TYR A 126 1.48 11.93 0.40
C TYR A 126 0.07 12.15 0.93
N PRO A 127 -0.23 13.31 1.54
CA PRO A 127 -1.58 13.66 1.93
C PRO A 127 -2.36 14.24 0.74
N TYR A 128 -3.67 13.97 0.69
CA TYR A 128 -4.66 14.57 -0.20
C TYR A 128 -4.48 14.31 -1.70
N THR A 129 -3.66 13.34 -2.11
CA THR A 129 -3.42 13.01 -3.52
C THR A 129 -3.21 11.53 -3.74
N THR A 130 -3.93 10.99 -4.71
CA THR A 130 -3.87 9.60 -5.12
C THR A 130 -2.76 9.33 -6.14
N GLU A 131 -2.42 10.32 -6.96
CA GLU A 131 -1.56 10.15 -8.13
C GLU A 131 -0.07 10.24 -7.76
N LYS A 132 0.31 11.14 -6.83
CA LYS A 132 1.73 11.37 -6.51
C LYS A 132 2.47 10.14 -5.99
N PRO A 133 1.93 9.35 -5.05
CA PRO A 133 2.61 8.13 -4.58
C PRO A 133 2.87 7.15 -5.73
N VAL A 134 1.90 7.00 -6.63
CA VAL A 134 2.01 6.13 -7.80
C VAL A 134 3.00 6.67 -8.83
N ALA A 135 3.03 7.98 -9.06
CA ALA A 135 3.99 8.61 -9.95
C ALA A 135 5.44 8.42 -9.47
N VAL A 136 5.68 8.52 -8.16
CA VAL A 136 6.99 8.26 -7.56
C VAL A 136 7.37 6.79 -7.72
N LEU A 137 6.43 5.87 -7.48
CA LEU A 137 6.67 4.44 -7.71
C LEU A 137 7.00 4.15 -9.18
N GLY A 138 6.23 4.72 -10.11
CA GLY A 138 6.47 4.62 -11.54
C GLY A 138 7.85 5.13 -11.94
N ALA A 139 8.27 6.28 -11.40
CA ALA A 139 9.61 6.82 -11.62
C ALA A 139 10.71 5.87 -11.13
N LYS A 140 10.54 5.23 -9.96
CA LYS A 140 11.45 4.22 -9.43
C LYS A 140 11.57 3.01 -10.37
N TYR A 141 10.45 2.47 -10.86
CA TYR A 141 10.46 1.34 -11.80
C TYR A 141 11.08 1.71 -13.15
N ARG A 142 10.78 2.90 -13.69
CA ARG A 142 11.40 3.40 -14.93
C ARG A 142 12.92 3.48 -14.78
N TRP A 143 13.41 4.07 -13.69
CA TRP A 143 14.84 4.14 -13.41
C TRP A 143 15.47 2.75 -13.30
N ALA A 144 14.84 1.83 -12.56
CA ALA A 144 15.37 0.48 -12.38
C ALA A 144 15.46 -0.32 -13.69
N ARG A 145 14.46 -0.18 -14.58
CA ARG A 145 14.50 -0.74 -15.94
C ARG A 145 15.62 -0.12 -16.77
N SER A 146 15.75 1.21 -16.76
CA SER A 146 16.82 1.91 -17.49
C SER A 146 18.22 1.57 -16.96
N ALA A 147 18.35 1.24 -15.67
CA ALA A 147 19.60 0.81 -15.06
C ALA A 147 19.91 -0.69 -15.26
N GLY A 148 19.03 -1.45 -15.94
CA GLY A 148 19.19 -2.89 -16.14
C GLY A 148 19.00 -3.74 -14.89
N LEU A 149 18.38 -3.19 -13.84
CA LEU A 149 18.10 -3.90 -12.58
C LEU A 149 16.78 -4.69 -12.64
N LEU A 150 15.91 -4.33 -13.58
CA LEU A 150 14.64 -5.01 -13.86
C LEU A 150 14.52 -5.21 -15.36
N THR A 151 14.08 -6.40 -15.77
CA THR A 151 13.75 -6.74 -17.15
C THR A 151 12.29 -6.42 -17.45
#